data_AF-A0A7V9Z9D8-F1
#
_entry.id   AF-A0A7V9Z9D8-F1
#
_cell.length_a   1.000
_cell.length_b   1.000
_cell.length_c   1.000
_cell.angle_alpha   90.00
_cell.angle_beta   90.00
_cell.angle_gamma   90.00
#
_symmetry.space_group_name_H-M   'P 1'
#
loop_
_entity.id
_entity.type
_entity.pdbx_description
1 polymer ?
#
loop_
_entity_poly.entity_id
_entity_poly.type
_entity_poly.pdbx_seq_one_letter_code
_entity_poly.pdbx_strand_id
1 'polypeptide(L)'
;MKVLFPSSKLKQQVRTFPLKKKNKKNFSIKRGAAFFLESNLFVLLILAILLINKNYWDEDGSIMVFIFISGFELLFILLFVPACFFYEPVRIKRIIQSIFKKREKNEWIGMALVFFLATLISLGLIFDMPYPSIYLPVWLAVSWVCAFVSIFIQHFVIAYYYFNVNVENGQKSIFNYFFKYSALFIMGFNHYIQLLLSKMPFLLNKLFAILTFLVLILQSFVILGVYD
;
A
#
# COMPACT_ATOMS: atom_id res chain seq x y z
N MET A 1 -16.12 -24.99 23.09
CA MET A 1 -15.95 -24.27 21.81
C MET A 1 -16.95 -23.11 21.72
N LYS A 2 -16.57 -21.90 22.13
CA LYS A 2 -17.39 -20.69 21.96
C LYS A 2 -17.03 -20.04 20.62
N VAL A 3 -17.81 -20.43 19.60
CA VAL A 3 -18.30 -19.58 18.50
C VAL A 3 -17.43 -18.35 18.16
N LEU A 4 -16.54 -18.52 17.18
CA LEU A 4 -15.96 -17.42 16.40
C LEU A 4 -17.06 -16.81 15.51
N PHE A 5 -17.83 -15.88 16.05
CA PHE A 5 -18.51 -14.89 15.19
C PHE A 5 -17.92 -13.50 15.49
N PRO A 6 -17.65 -12.70 14.45
CA PRO A 6 -17.16 -11.35 14.64
C PRO A 6 -18.19 -10.55 15.44
N SER A 7 -17.70 -9.77 16.41
CA SER A 7 -18.50 -8.98 17.34
C SER A 7 -19.52 -8.11 16.59
N SER A 8 -20.67 -7.87 17.21
CA SER A 8 -21.74 -7.01 16.67
C SER A 8 -21.24 -5.63 16.23
N LYS A 9 -20.17 -5.12 16.86
CA LYS A 9 -19.45 -3.91 16.45
C LYS A 9 -18.74 -4.04 15.11
N LEU A 10 -18.12 -5.19 14.80
CA LEU A 10 -17.47 -5.44 13.51
C LEU A 10 -18.52 -5.61 12.39
N LYS A 11 -19.65 -6.28 12.68
CA LYS A 11 -20.82 -6.30 11.77
C LYS A 11 -21.39 -4.89 11.55
N GLN A 12 -21.42 -4.05 12.59
CA GLN A 12 -21.83 -2.65 12.46
C GLN A 12 -20.83 -1.86 11.65
N GLN A 13 -19.52 -1.98 11.87
CA GLN A 13 -18.46 -1.24 11.16
C GLN A 13 -18.36 -1.66 9.68
N VAL A 14 -18.62 -2.94 9.36
CA VAL A 14 -18.75 -3.43 7.98
C VAL A 14 -20.05 -2.96 7.33
N ARG A 15 -21.16 -2.87 8.08
CA ARG A 15 -22.45 -2.32 7.60
C ARG A 15 -22.48 -0.79 7.53
N THR A 16 -21.65 -0.10 8.31
CA THR A 16 -21.51 1.37 8.35
C THR A 16 -20.30 1.86 7.59
N PHE A 17 -19.64 1.02 6.78
CA PHE A 17 -19.07 1.55 5.55
C PHE A 17 -20.25 2.19 4.81
N PRO A 18 -20.27 3.51 4.66
CA PRO A 18 -21.31 4.08 3.86
C PRO A 18 -21.01 3.61 2.43
N LEU A 19 -21.74 2.59 1.97
CA LEU A 19 -22.35 2.64 0.65
C LEU A 19 -23.27 3.87 0.65
N LYS A 20 -22.66 5.06 0.78
CA LYS A 20 -23.31 6.34 0.61
C LYS A 20 -23.87 6.23 -0.79
N LYS A 21 -25.20 6.23 -0.88
CA LYS A 21 -25.98 6.33 -2.11
C LYS A 21 -25.15 7.09 -3.14
N LYS A 22 -24.81 6.44 -4.26
CA LYS A 22 -23.95 6.98 -5.34
C LYS A 22 -24.51 8.34 -5.77
N ASN A 23 -24.11 9.42 -5.11
CA ASN A 23 -24.17 10.74 -5.74
C ASN A 23 -23.18 10.63 -6.89
N LYS A 24 -23.69 10.76 -8.11
CA LYS A 24 -22.93 10.76 -9.36
C LYS A 24 -21.80 11.79 -9.18
N LYS A 25 -20.63 11.34 -8.77
CA LYS A 25 -19.49 12.24 -8.58
C LYS A 25 -19.03 12.61 -9.98
N ASN A 26 -19.20 13.89 -10.31
CA ASN A 26 -18.77 14.40 -11.61
C ASN A 26 -17.27 14.13 -11.78
N PHE A 27 -16.90 13.84 -13.03
CA PHE A 27 -15.53 13.72 -13.48
C PHE A 27 -14.73 14.97 -13.10
N SER A 28 -13.50 14.79 -12.61
CA SER A 28 -12.62 15.90 -12.31
C SER A 28 -11.17 15.54 -12.58
N ILE A 29 -10.57 16.17 -13.59
CA ILE A 29 -9.14 16.02 -13.91
C ILE A 29 -8.25 16.34 -12.71
N LYS A 30 -8.65 17.32 -11.87
CA LYS A 30 -7.93 17.67 -10.64
C LYS A 30 -7.77 16.47 -9.69
N ARG A 31 -8.73 15.54 -9.65
CA ARG A 31 -8.63 14.32 -8.84
C ARG A 31 -7.63 13.34 -9.45
N GLY A 32 -7.68 13.11 -10.76
CA GLY A 32 -6.71 12.27 -11.45
C GLY A 32 -5.30 12.80 -11.30
N ALA A 33 -5.10 14.11 -11.49
CA ALA A 33 -3.81 14.76 -11.31
C ALA A 33 -3.29 14.65 -9.86
N ALA A 34 -4.15 14.82 -8.86
CA ALA A 34 -3.76 14.61 -7.47
C ALA A 34 -3.37 13.16 -7.18
N PHE A 35 -4.15 12.18 -7.67
CA PHE A 35 -3.81 10.76 -7.56
C PHE A 35 -2.46 10.46 -8.21
N PHE A 36 -2.24 10.95 -9.43
CA PHE A 36 -1.03 10.72 -10.18
C PHE A 36 0.20 11.31 -9.47
N LEU A 37 0.09 12.53 -8.94
CA LEU A 37 1.16 13.18 -8.20
C LEU A 37 1.47 12.44 -6.88
N GLU A 38 0.44 12.08 -6.11
CA GLU A 38 0.62 11.31 -4.86
C GLU A 38 1.25 9.94 -5.11
N SER A 39 0.83 9.25 -6.17
CA SER A 39 1.40 7.96 -6.59
C SER A 39 2.85 8.09 -7.06
N ASN A 40 3.19 9.14 -7.80
CA ASN A 40 4.57 9.35 -8.26
C ASN A 40 5.52 9.82 -7.16
N LEU A 41 5.02 10.54 -6.15
CA LEU A 41 5.80 10.79 -4.94
C LEU A 41 6.18 9.48 -4.22
N PHE A 42 5.29 8.48 -4.24
CA PHE A 42 5.60 7.15 -3.70
C PHE A 42 6.69 6.43 -4.52
N VAL A 43 6.64 6.47 -5.86
CA VAL A 43 7.70 5.90 -6.71
C VAL A 43 9.04 6.60 -6.51
N LEU A 44 9.04 7.93 -6.34
CA LEU A 44 10.27 8.67 -6.01
C LEU A 44 10.91 8.21 -4.70
N LEU A 45 10.11 7.86 -3.69
CA LEU A 45 10.64 7.28 -2.44
C LEU A 45 11.27 5.92 -2.65
N ILE A 46 10.67 5.06 -3.48
CA ILE A 46 11.26 3.76 -3.85
C ILE A 46 12.56 3.96 -4.65
N LEU A 47 12.55 4.88 -5.61
CA LEU A 47 13.73 5.21 -6.41
C LEU A 47 14.87 5.73 -5.54
N ALA A 48 14.58 6.56 -4.53
CA ALA A 48 15.57 7.01 -3.57
C ALA A 48 16.22 5.83 -2.82
N ILE A 49 15.43 4.82 -2.42
CA ILE A 49 15.94 3.60 -1.78
C ILE A 49 16.90 2.86 -2.71
N LEU A 50 16.53 2.69 -3.99
CA LEU A 50 17.39 2.03 -4.99
C LEU A 50 18.70 2.77 -5.23
N LEU A 51 18.61 4.10 -5.37
CA LEU A 51 19.77 4.96 -5.68
C LEU A 51 20.81 5.00 -4.56
N ILE A 52 20.43 4.72 -3.30
CA ILE A 52 21.40 4.59 -2.19
C ILE A 52 22.46 3.52 -2.53
N ASN A 53 22.06 2.47 -3.23
CA ASN A 53 22.94 1.36 -3.61
C ASN A 53 23.26 1.32 -5.10
N LYS A 54 23.28 2.47 -5.76
CA LYS A 54 23.58 2.57 -7.20
C LYS A 54 24.90 1.91 -7.60
N ASN A 55 25.92 2.00 -6.73
CA ASN A 55 27.24 1.43 -6.99
C ASN A 55 27.28 -0.11 -6.95
N TYR A 56 26.20 -0.75 -6.50
CA TYR A 56 26.05 -2.21 -6.43
C TYR A 56 25.12 -2.75 -7.52
N TRP A 57 24.59 -1.90 -8.40
CA TRP A 57 23.79 -2.35 -9.53
C TRP A 57 24.68 -3.09 -10.52
N ASP A 58 24.13 -4.14 -11.14
CA ASP A 58 24.83 -4.84 -12.22
C ASP A 58 24.87 -3.99 -13.51
N GLU A 59 25.58 -4.45 -14.55
CA GLU A 59 25.75 -3.76 -15.83
C GLU A 59 24.41 -3.28 -16.42
N ASP A 60 23.39 -4.15 -16.37
CA ASP A 60 22.03 -3.86 -16.86
C ASP A 60 21.10 -3.28 -15.79
N GLY A 61 21.58 -3.06 -14.56
CA GLY A 61 20.74 -2.62 -13.45
C GLY A 61 20.08 -1.25 -13.70
N SER A 62 20.72 -0.37 -14.46
CA SER A 62 20.12 0.91 -14.88
C SER A 62 18.89 0.73 -15.79
N ILE A 63 18.93 -0.27 -16.69
CA ILE A 63 17.81 -0.62 -17.57
C ILE A 63 16.68 -1.22 -16.73
N MET A 64 17.00 -2.10 -15.78
CA MET A 64 16.00 -2.70 -14.89
C MET A 64 15.31 -1.66 -14.02
N VAL A 65 16.04 -0.67 -13.49
CA VAL A 65 15.42 0.46 -12.77
C VAL A 65 14.51 1.28 -13.68
N PHE A 66 14.87 1.49 -14.94
CA PHE A 66 14.00 2.16 -15.89
C PHE A 66 12.71 1.38 -16.18
N ILE A 67 12.81 0.05 -16.38
CA ILE A 67 11.65 -0.84 -16.53
C ILE A 67 10.78 -0.84 -15.27
N PHE A 68 11.41 -0.80 -14.10
CA PHE A 68 10.73 -0.76 -12.81
C PHE A 68 9.85 0.50 -12.70
N ILE A 69 10.45 1.68 -12.89
CA ILE A 69 9.72 2.96 -12.88
C ILE A 69 8.62 2.96 -13.93
N SER A 70 8.93 2.52 -15.15
CA SER A 70 7.98 2.50 -16.27
C SER A 70 6.75 1.63 -15.99
N GLY A 71 6.91 0.51 -15.27
CA GLY A 71 5.78 -0.34 -14.92
C GLY A 71 4.84 0.28 -13.87
N PHE A 72 5.38 1.00 -12.88
CA PHE A 72 4.54 1.78 -11.96
C PHE A 72 3.85 2.95 -12.64
N GLU A 73 4.55 3.67 -13.52
CA GLU A 73 3.95 4.74 -14.32
C GLU A 73 2.82 4.23 -15.21
N LEU A 74 3.03 3.08 -15.88
CA LEU A 74 1.97 2.42 -16.65
C LEU A 74 0.75 2.09 -15.77
N LEU A 75 0.96 1.53 -14.58
CA LEU A 75 -0.12 1.26 -13.62
C LEU A 75 -0.87 2.54 -13.24
N PHE A 76 -0.17 3.64 -13.00
CA PHE A 76 -0.81 4.90 -12.62
C PHE A 76 -1.53 5.58 -13.77
N ILE A 77 -1.00 5.50 -14.99
CA ILE A 77 -1.68 5.94 -16.21
C ILE A 77 -2.99 5.14 -16.39
N LEU A 78 -2.95 3.82 -16.22
CA LEU A 78 -4.14 2.97 -16.29
C LEU A 78 -5.18 3.35 -15.23
N LEU A 79 -4.74 3.68 -14.02
CA LEU A 79 -5.61 4.06 -12.90
C LEU A 79 -6.03 5.55 -12.93
N PHE A 80 -5.45 6.38 -13.80
CA PHE A 80 -5.71 7.81 -13.89
C PHE A 80 -7.17 8.12 -14.22
N VAL A 81 -7.70 7.49 -15.27
CA VAL A 81 -9.09 7.73 -15.70
C VAL A 81 -10.08 7.36 -14.60
N PRO A 82 -9.99 6.17 -13.98
CA PRO A 82 -10.84 5.87 -12.83
C PRO A 82 -10.63 6.82 -11.63
N ALA A 83 -9.40 7.28 -11.40
CA ALA A 83 -9.12 8.27 -10.35
C ALA A 83 -9.88 9.59 -10.57
N CYS A 84 -10.02 10.06 -11.81
CA CYS A 84 -10.80 11.27 -12.11
C CYS A 84 -12.27 11.20 -11.63
N PHE A 85 -12.85 9.99 -11.52
CA PHE A 85 -14.21 9.79 -11.02
C PHE A 85 -14.25 9.54 -9.52
N PHE A 86 -13.39 8.64 -9.02
CA PHE A 86 -13.60 7.99 -7.73
C PHE A 86 -12.59 8.38 -6.65
N TYR A 87 -11.47 8.99 -7.06
CA TYR A 87 -10.41 9.35 -6.13
C TYR A 87 -10.79 10.52 -5.22
N GLU A 88 -10.29 10.48 -3.99
CA GLU A 88 -10.46 11.54 -3.00
C GLU A 88 -9.07 11.94 -2.50
N PRO A 89 -8.56 13.12 -2.88
CA PRO A 89 -7.20 13.53 -2.57
C PRO A 89 -6.98 13.64 -1.07
N VAL A 90 -5.76 13.32 -0.64
CA VAL A 90 -5.41 13.44 0.77
C VAL A 90 -5.32 14.92 1.12
N ARG A 91 -5.98 15.29 2.23
CA ARG A 91 -5.94 16.68 2.71
C ARG A 91 -4.58 16.91 3.38
N ILE A 92 -3.70 17.70 2.77
CA ILE A 92 -2.37 18.06 3.28
C ILE A 92 -2.44 18.53 4.75
N LYS A 93 -3.44 19.34 5.11
CA LYS A 93 -3.65 19.77 6.51
C LYS A 93 -3.74 18.61 7.50
N ARG A 94 -4.39 17.50 7.11
CA ARG A 94 -4.50 16.30 7.94
C ARG A 94 -3.16 15.56 8.05
N ILE A 95 -2.37 15.53 6.98
CA ILE A 95 -1.01 14.96 6.99
C ILE A 95 -0.15 15.75 7.98
N ILE A 96 -0.08 17.07 7.82
CA ILE A 96 0.69 17.96 8.71
C ILE A 96 0.25 17.75 10.16
N GLN A 97 -1.05 17.78 10.43
CA GLN A 97 -1.58 17.54 11.78
C GLN A 97 -1.17 16.17 12.34
N SER A 98 -1.13 15.13 11.50
CA SER A 98 -0.72 13.78 11.92
C SER A 98 0.78 13.66 12.20
N ILE A 99 1.62 14.42 11.51
CA ILE A 99 3.07 14.46 11.70
C ILE A 99 3.41 15.16 13.01
N PHE A 100 2.78 16.31 13.27
CA PHE A 100 3.01 17.11 14.47
C PHE A 100 2.23 16.63 15.70
N LYS A 101 1.37 15.61 15.55
CA LYS A 101 0.65 15.03 16.68
C LYS A 101 1.66 14.40 17.64
N LYS A 102 1.60 14.80 18.92
CA LYS A 102 2.37 14.16 20.00
C LYS A 102 2.05 12.67 20.03
N ARG A 103 3.08 11.84 19.86
CA ARG A 103 2.99 10.37 19.88
C ARG A 103 3.25 9.85 21.29
N GLU A 104 2.59 8.75 21.62
CA GLU A 104 2.75 8.08 22.91
C GLU A 104 3.99 7.18 22.90
N LYS A 105 4.54 6.87 24.08
CA LYS A 105 5.70 5.97 24.21
C LYS A 105 5.45 4.61 23.54
N ASN A 106 4.27 4.03 23.76
CA ASN A 106 3.90 2.73 23.18
C ASN A 106 3.84 2.78 21.64
N GLU A 107 3.51 3.93 21.06
CA GLU A 107 3.47 4.12 19.61
C GLU A 107 4.88 4.11 19.01
N TRP A 108 5.84 4.77 19.67
CA TRP A 108 7.25 4.72 19.30
C TRP A 108 7.82 3.31 19.39
N ILE A 109 7.53 2.57 20.48
CA ILE A 109 7.99 1.19 20.64
C ILE A 109 7.39 0.29 19.56
N GLY A 110 6.09 0.41 19.29
CA GLY A 110 5.44 -0.36 18.22
C GLY A 110 6.05 -0.09 16.84
N MET A 111 6.34 1.18 16.52
CA MET A 111 7.01 1.56 15.28
C MET A 111 8.43 0.96 15.18
N ALA A 112 9.22 1.05 16.26
CA ALA A 112 10.57 0.50 16.32
C ALA A 112 10.58 -1.03 16.17
N LEU A 113 9.61 -1.74 16.75
CA LEU A 113 9.47 -3.19 16.60
C LEU A 113 9.17 -3.59 15.15
N VAL A 114 8.30 -2.84 14.45
CA VAL A 114 8.02 -3.10 13.03
C VAL A 114 9.27 -2.88 12.19
N PHE A 115 9.98 -1.78 12.42
CA PHE A 115 11.24 -1.49 11.73
C PHE A 115 12.25 -2.61 11.96
N PHE A 116 12.50 -2.99 13.22
CA PHE A 116 13.42 -4.07 13.57
C PHE A 116 13.06 -5.40 12.92
N LEU A 117 11.77 -5.79 12.97
CA LEU A 117 11.31 -7.04 12.36
C LEU A 117 11.44 -7.00 10.83
N ALA A 118 11.08 -5.89 10.19
CA ALA A 118 11.25 -5.72 8.75
C ALA A 118 12.73 -5.82 8.36
N THR A 119 13.64 -5.19 9.13
CA THR A 119 15.08 -5.31 8.92
C THR A 119 15.54 -6.75 9.05
N LEU A 120 15.11 -7.46 10.11
CA LEU A 120 15.50 -8.85 10.36
C LEU A 120 15.04 -9.78 9.23
N ILE A 121 13.78 -9.65 8.80
CA ILE A 121 13.23 -10.42 7.67
C ILE A 121 14.04 -10.14 6.41
N SER A 122 14.34 -8.87 6.13
CA SER A 122 15.05 -8.49 4.90
C SER A 122 16.49 -8.99 4.90
N LEU A 123 17.19 -8.93 6.03
CA LEU A 123 18.55 -9.48 6.17
C LEU A 123 18.59 -11.02 6.14
N GLY A 124 17.50 -11.68 6.51
CA GLY A 124 17.38 -13.14 6.46
C GLY A 124 17.07 -13.70 5.07
N LEU A 125 16.83 -12.83 4.08
CA LEU A 125 16.65 -13.27 2.70
C LEU A 125 18.00 -13.60 2.06
N ILE A 126 18.02 -14.64 1.23
CA ILE A 126 19.19 -15.12 0.50
C ILE A 126 19.35 -14.36 -0.84
N PHE A 127 18.82 -13.14 -0.94
CA PHE A 127 19.03 -12.31 -2.13
C PHE A 127 20.29 -11.48 -1.92
N ASP A 128 21.17 -11.43 -2.91
CA ASP A 128 22.42 -10.65 -2.89
C ASP A 128 22.16 -9.14 -3.10
N MET A 129 21.10 -8.61 -2.48
CA MET A 129 20.70 -7.21 -2.59
C MET A 129 21.14 -6.42 -1.35
N PRO A 130 21.86 -5.30 -1.52
CA PRO A 130 22.33 -4.49 -0.39
C PRO A 130 21.18 -3.80 0.36
N TYR A 131 21.39 -3.60 1.65
CA TYR A 131 20.52 -2.78 2.48
C TYR A 131 20.63 -1.29 2.08
N PRO A 132 19.54 -0.50 2.00
CA PRO A 132 18.14 -0.82 2.31
C PRO A 132 17.31 -1.34 1.11
N SER A 133 17.90 -1.55 -0.07
CA SER A 133 17.15 -1.97 -1.27
C SER A 133 16.43 -3.31 -1.10
N ILE A 134 16.99 -4.20 -0.28
CA ILE A 134 16.40 -5.50 0.09
C ILE A 134 14.99 -5.41 0.72
N TYR A 135 14.56 -4.23 1.20
CA TYR A 135 13.17 -4.03 1.63
C TYR A 135 12.17 -4.13 0.48
N LEU A 136 12.58 -3.80 -0.76
CA LEU A 136 11.68 -3.67 -1.89
C LEU A 136 11.13 -5.02 -2.36
N PRO A 137 11.92 -6.10 -2.51
CA PRO A 137 11.40 -7.43 -2.76
C PRO A 137 10.39 -7.90 -1.70
N VAL A 138 10.66 -7.67 -0.40
CA VAL A 138 9.72 -8.02 0.69
C VAL A 138 8.41 -7.26 0.54
N TRP A 139 8.50 -5.95 0.35
CA TRP A 139 7.34 -5.08 0.22
C TRP A 139 6.51 -5.43 -1.04
N LEU A 140 7.16 -5.70 -2.17
CA LEU A 140 6.52 -6.16 -3.41
C LEU A 140 5.87 -7.54 -3.23
N ALA A 141 6.55 -8.46 -2.53
CA ALA A 141 6.05 -9.80 -2.27
C ALA A 141 4.69 -9.76 -1.56
N VAL A 142 4.61 -9.02 -0.45
CA VAL A 142 3.32 -8.89 0.24
C VAL A 142 2.34 -8.07 -0.59
N SER A 143 2.83 -7.12 -1.39
CA SER A 143 1.97 -6.29 -2.21
C SER A 143 1.24 -7.08 -3.30
N TRP A 144 1.92 -7.96 -4.04
CA TRP A 144 1.25 -8.77 -5.04
C TRP A 144 0.34 -9.83 -4.39
N VAL A 145 0.70 -10.37 -3.22
CA VAL A 145 -0.18 -11.29 -2.45
C VAL A 145 -1.48 -10.58 -2.06
N CYS A 146 -1.39 -9.34 -1.56
CA CYS A 146 -2.58 -8.55 -1.23
C CYS A 146 -3.42 -8.22 -2.48
N ALA A 147 -2.78 -7.90 -3.60
CA ALA A 147 -3.47 -7.66 -4.86
C ALA A 147 -4.18 -8.93 -5.36
N PHE A 148 -3.53 -10.09 -5.28
CA PHE A 148 -4.11 -11.39 -5.62
C PHE A 148 -5.35 -11.71 -4.77
N VAL A 149 -5.24 -11.59 -3.44
CA VAL A 149 -6.39 -11.79 -2.54
C VAL A 149 -7.54 -10.82 -2.88
N SER A 150 -7.21 -9.59 -3.29
CA SER A 150 -8.21 -8.58 -3.65
C SER A 150 -9.00 -8.92 -4.91
N ILE A 151 -8.45 -9.73 -5.83
CA ILE A 151 -9.18 -10.24 -7.00
C ILE A 151 -10.43 -11.00 -6.55
N PHE A 152 -10.36 -11.75 -5.45
CA PHE A 152 -11.50 -12.52 -4.93
C PHE A 152 -12.28 -11.73 -3.90
N ILE A 153 -11.60 -11.24 -2.85
CA ILE A 153 -12.22 -10.70 -1.63
C ILE A 153 -11.66 -9.31 -1.28
N GLN A 154 -11.77 -8.36 -2.20
CA GLN A 154 -11.30 -6.98 -2.02
C GLN A 154 -11.75 -6.31 -0.71
N HIS A 155 -13.02 -6.48 -0.33
CA HIS A 155 -13.56 -5.86 0.89
C HIS A 155 -12.84 -6.33 2.15
N PHE A 156 -12.34 -7.56 2.16
CA PHE A 156 -11.56 -8.10 3.27
C PHE A 156 -10.22 -7.36 3.42
N VAL A 157 -9.50 -7.13 2.31
CA VAL A 157 -8.22 -6.42 2.32
C VAL A 157 -8.40 -4.98 2.81
N ILE A 158 -9.44 -4.29 2.35
CA ILE A 158 -9.79 -2.94 2.80
C ILE A 158 -10.15 -2.92 4.29
N ALA A 159 -11.00 -3.85 4.74
CA ALA A 159 -11.44 -3.92 6.13
C ALA A 159 -10.29 -4.28 7.08
N TYR A 160 -9.42 -5.22 6.69
CA TYR A 160 -8.25 -5.62 7.46
C TYR A 160 -7.29 -4.44 7.66
N TYR A 161 -7.01 -3.67 6.61
CA TYR A 161 -6.20 -2.46 6.74
C TYR A 161 -6.80 -1.48 7.75
N TYR A 162 -8.09 -1.15 7.62
CA TYR A 162 -8.74 -0.21 8.53
C TYR A 162 -8.79 -0.68 9.98
N PHE A 163 -9.01 -1.98 10.19
CA PHE A 163 -9.04 -2.58 11.53
C PHE A 163 -7.69 -2.39 12.25
N ASN A 164 -6.58 -2.57 11.54
CA ASN A 164 -5.25 -2.45 12.13
C ASN A 164 -4.78 -1.00 12.23
N VAL A 165 -5.15 -0.13 11.28
CA VAL A 165 -4.65 1.27 11.25
C VAL A 165 -5.40 2.18 12.23
N ASN A 166 -6.69 1.94 12.46
CA ASN A 166 -7.51 2.75 13.36
C ASN A 166 -7.43 2.24 14.81
N VAL A 167 -6.31 2.50 15.46
CA VAL A 167 -6.16 2.25 16.90
C VAL A 167 -7.04 3.25 17.67
N GLU A 168 -8.15 2.78 18.21
CA GLU A 168 -9.07 3.59 19.01
C GLU A 168 -8.45 3.99 20.36
N ASN A 169 -8.99 5.06 20.99
CA ASN A 169 -8.44 5.62 22.24
C ASN A 169 -8.36 4.63 23.42
N GLY A 170 -9.12 3.53 23.39
CA GLY A 170 -9.07 2.45 24.39
C GLY A 170 -8.10 1.30 24.06
N GLN A 171 -7.38 1.36 22.94
CA GLN A 171 -6.57 0.28 22.39
C GLN A 171 -5.08 0.66 22.27
N LYS A 172 -4.54 1.43 23.23
CA LYS A 172 -3.16 1.99 23.19
C LYS A 172 -2.06 1.01 23.63
N SER A 173 -2.16 -0.25 23.22
CA SER A 173 -1.12 -1.26 23.49
C SER A 173 0.00 -1.20 22.45
N ILE A 174 1.21 -1.64 22.84
CA ILE A 174 2.35 -1.78 21.91
C ILE A 174 1.98 -2.67 20.72
N PHE A 175 1.25 -3.76 20.99
CA PHE A 175 0.80 -4.71 19.95
C PHE A 175 -0.11 -4.02 18.92
N ASN A 176 -1.06 -3.21 19.35
CA ASN A 176 -1.94 -2.49 18.41
C ASN A 176 -1.17 -1.49 17.55
N TYR A 177 -0.17 -0.81 18.13
CA TYR A 177 0.72 0.04 17.35
C TYR A 177 1.62 -0.76 16.39
N PHE A 178 2.10 -1.94 16.79
CA PHE A 178 2.82 -2.85 15.91
C PHE A 178 1.97 -3.22 14.68
N PHE A 179 0.73 -3.70 14.86
CA PHE A 179 -0.15 -4.02 13.72
C PHE A 179 -0.49 -2.79 12.88
N LYS A 180 -0.72 -1.63 13.50
CA LYS A 180 -0.93 -0.37 12.78
C LYS A 180 0.22 -0.06 11.83
N TYR A 181 1.46 -0.11 12.33
CA TYR A 181 2.63 0.21 11.52
C TYR A 181 2.98 -0.89 10.51
N SER A 182 2.77 -2.16 10.85
CA SER A 182 2.88 -3.27 9.89
C SER A 182 1.88 -3.10 8.74
N ALA A 183 0.61 -2.80 9.04
CA ALA A 183 -0.40 -2.56 8.00
C ALA A 183 -0.09 -1.31 7.16
N LEU A 184 0.42 -0.23 7.77
CA LEU A 184 0.85 0.97 7.03
C LEU A 184 2.01 0.66 6.08
N PHE A 185 3.05 -0.02 6.56
CA PHE A 185 4.24 -0.34 5.79
C PHE A 185 3.93 -1.32 4.64
N ILE A 186 3.21 -2.39 4.94
CA ILE A 186 3.05 -3.53 4.04
C ILE A 186 1.82 -3.38 3.14
N MET A 187 0.73 -2.81 3.65
CA MET A 187 -0.55 -2.77 2.94
C MET A 187 -0.97 -1.37 2.49
N GLY A 188 -0.26 -0.31 2.88
CA GLY A 188 -0.65 1.08 2.57
C GLY A 188 -0.90 1.33 1.08
N PHE A 189 0.03 0.90 0.23
CA PHE A 189 -0.08 1.03 -1.23
C PHE A 189 -1.25 0.20 -1.80
N ASN A 190 -1.39 -1.05 -1.38
CA ASN A 190 -2.49 -1.89 -1.82
C ASN A 190 -3.84 -1.34 -1.38
N HIS A 191 -3.96 -0.95 -0.12
CA HIS A 191 -5.18 -0.34 0.39
C HIS A 191 -5.58 0.88 -0.45
N TYR A 192 -4.62 1.74 -0.80
CA TYR A 192 -4.84 2.92 -1.62
C TYR A 192 -5.44 2.56 -3.00
N ILE A 193 -4.85 1.59 -3.71
CA ILE A 193 -5.38 1.11 -4.99
C ILE A 193 -6.75 0.44 -4.80
N GLN A 194 -6.87 -0.50 -3.87
CA GLN A 194 -8.11 -1.25 -3.68
C GLN A 194 -9.27 -0.36 -3.24
N LEU A 195 -9.00 0.70 -2.47
CA LEU A 195 -10.02 1.71 -2.14
C LEU A 195 -10.51 2.45 -3.39
N LEU A 196 -9.63 2.78 -4.33
CA LEU A 196 -10.02 3.36 -5.62
C LEU A 196 -10.87 2.38 -6.44
N LEU A 197 -10.42 1.13 -6.56
CA LEU A 197 -11.09 0.07 -7.30
C LEU A 197 -12.47 -0.29 -6.74
N SER A 198 -12.63 -0.29 -5.41
CA SER A 198 -13.90 -0.61 -4.74
C SER A 198 -15.08 0.29 -5.11
N LYS A 199 -14.80 1.49 -5.62
CA LYS A 199 -15.81 2.47 -6.04
C LYS A 199 -16.30 2.26 -7.48
N MET A 200 -15.60 1.42 -8.25
CA MET A 200 -15.91 1.13 -9.64
C MET A 200 -17.04 0.09 -9.78
N PRO A 201 -17.71 0.00 -10.95
CA PRO A 201 -18.57 -1.13 -11.28
C PRO A 201 -17.81 -2.46 -11.18
N PHE A 202 -18.53 -3.55 -10.83
CA PHE A 202 -17.93 -4.85 -10.51
C PHE A 202 -16.94 -5.36 -11.56
N LEU A 203 -17.31 -5.34 -12.86
CA LEU A 203 -16.46 -5.86 -13.92
C LEU A 203 -15.14 -5.07 -14.06
N LEU A 204 -15.23 -3.74 -14.07
CA LEU A 204 -14.05 -2.86 -14.15
C LEU A 204 -13.16 -3.05 -12.91
N ASN A 205 -13.76 -3.11 -11.72
CA ASN A 205 -13.02 -3.38 -10.49
C ASN A 205 -12.20 -4.67 -10.58
N LYS A 206 -12.80 -5.78 -11.03
CA LYS A 206 -12.08 -7.06 -11.18
C LYS A 206 -11.00 -7.00 -12.25
N LEU A 207 -11.28 -6.38 -13.40
CA LEU A 207 -10.29 -6.19 -14.46
C LEU A 207 -9.07 -5.42 -13.95
N PHE A 208 -9.26 -4.27 -13.32
CA PHE A 208 -8.16 -3.46 -12.80
C PHE A 208 -7.44 -4.13 -11.62
N ALA A 209 -8.12 -4.93 -10.80
CA ALA A 209 -7.49 -5.72 -9.74
C ALA A 209 -6.53 -6.77 -10.32
N ILE A 210 -6.95 -7.46 -11.39
CA ILE A 210 -6.09 -8.43 -12.11
C ILE A 210 -4.90 -7.70 -12.74
N LEU A 211 -5.12 -6.58 -13.42
CA LEU A 211 -4.04 -5.78 -14.02
C LEU A 211 -3.03 -5.31 -12.95
N THR A 212 -3.52 -4.82 -11.80
CA THR A 212 -2.66 -4.41 -10.68
C THR A 212 -1.83 -5.59 -10.17
N PHE A 213 -2.44 -6.77 -10.00
CA PHE A 213 -1.72 -7.97 -9.60
C PHE A 213 -0.63 -8.36 -10.60
N LEU A 214 -0.94 -8.35 -11.90
CA LEU A 214 0.01 -8.69 -12.97
C LEU A 214 1.18 -7.70 -13.05
N VAL A 215 0.93 -6.41 -12.86
CA VAL A 215 2.02 -5.43 -12.80
C VAL A 215 2.88 -5.67 -11.57
N LEU A 216 2.28 -5.87 -10.39
CA LEU A 216 3.05 -6.05 -9.15
C LEU A 216 3.89 -7.33 -9.15
N ILE A 217 3.38 -8.43 -9.70
CA ILE A 217 4.16 -9.67 -9.81
C ILE A 217 5.33 -9.48 -10.79
N LEU A 218 5.12 -8.81 -11.93
CA LEU A 218 6.20 -8.50 -12.88
C LEU A 218 7.27 -7.61 -12.23
N GLN A 219 6.85 -6.55 -11.53
CA GLN A 219 7.74 -5.66 -10.79
C GLN A 219 8.56 -6.39 -9.72
N SER A 220 8.03 -7.48 -9.14
CA SER A 220 8.74 -8.31 -8.17
C SER A 220 9.90 -9.08 -8.79
N PHE A 221 9.86 -9.37 -10.09
CA PHE A 221 10.99 -9.97 -10.81
C PHE A 221 11.97 -8.90 -11.30
N VAL A 222 11.46 -7.79 -11.83
CA VAL A 222 12.29 -6.68 -12.33
C VAL A 222 13.22 -6.13 -11.24
N ILE A 223 12.73 -6.03 -10.00
CA ILE A 223 13.53 -5.51 -8.88
C ILE A 223 14.72 -6.41 -8.53
N LEU A 224 14.61 -7.73 -8.74
CA LEU A 224 15.70 -8.68 -8.47
C LEU A 224 16.80 -8.50 -9.52
N GLY A 225 16.43 -8.38 -10.80
CA GLY A 225 17.37 -8.11 -11.89
C GLY A 225 18.12 -6.77 -11.83
N VAL A 226 17.85 -5.89 -10.85
CA VAL A 226 18.68 -4.70 -10.65
C VAL A 226 20.08 -5.07 -10.13
N TYR A 227 20.20 -6.19 -9.43
CA TYR A 227 21.41 -6.64 -8.74
C TYR A 227 21.89 -8.04 -9.18
N ASP A 228 21.15 -8.69 -10.08
CA ASP A 228 21.48 -9.99 -10.70
C ASP A 228 21.91 -9.76 -12.16
#